data_AF-R8VSN9-F1
#
_entry.id   AF-R8VSN9-F1
#
_cell.length_a   1.000
_cell.length_b   1.000
_cell.length_c   1.000
_cell.angle_alpha   90.00
_cell.angle_beta   90.00
_cell.angle_gamma   90.00
#
_symmetry.space_group_name_H-M   'P 1'
#
loop_
_entity.id
_entity.type
_entity.pdbx_description
1 polymer ?
#
loop_
_entity_poly.entity_id
_entity_poly.type
_entity_poly.pdbx_seq_one_letter_code
_entity_poly.pdbx_strand_id
1 'polypeptide(L)'
;MKFDEYMHDSMKEIAQDVQPDPRMRARVMNAVQIERTKSRPRRMRFAVVAAAMVCVLIGGAFAAGPIVGLASSMNFNQMSTSLDDEAKVEKEAGFTVRLPETLNGASFDNMVAQPVDAIDADGNTVYSYQEFYASYRDGATQPFMTVIKSENDSDEGVSDKTIVDTREVDGITMTYREIPTIFLPPTEDAKPTEEEQAAADRGECFISYGTETRVDGVYHVIDWDEDGLHYAIASNDGDWTADDFFAAAEDVLNTEK
;
A
#
# COMPACT_ATOMS: atom_id res chain seq x y z
N MET A 1 -31.01 -16.15 28.72
CA MET A 1 -31.26 -15.41 27.47
C MET A 1 -30.55 -14.05 27.44
N LYS A 2 -30.78 -13.09 28.35
CA LYS A 2 -30.05 -11.80 28.31
C LYS A 2 -28.54 -11.89 28.56
N PHE A 3 -28.07 -12.87 29.32
CA PHE A 3 -26.64 -13.04 29.62
C PHE A 3 -25.86 -13.61 28.43
N ASP A 4 -26.45 -14.56 27.69
CA ASP A 4 -25.81 -15.13 26.49
C ASP A 4 -25.78 -14.12 25.34
N GLU A 5 -26.82 -13.29 25.22
CA GLU A 5 -26.89 -12.17 24.27
C GLU A 5 -25.84 -11.10 24.61
N TYR A 6 -25.74 -10.71 25.89
CA TYR A 6 -24.71 -9.78 26.36
C TYR A 6 -23.29 -10.35 26.19
N MET A 7 -23.07 -11.61 26.52
CA MET A 7 -21.77 -12.26 26.32
C MET A 7 -21.41 -12.35 24.84
N HIS A 8 -22.37 -12.67 23.97
CA HIS A 8 -22.14 -12.74 22.54
C HIS A 8 -21.87 -11.35 21.93
N ASP A 9 -22.61 -10.33 22.34
CA ASP A 9 -22.43 -8.96 21.88
C ASP A 9 -21.13 -8.34 22.43
N SER A 10 -20.80 -8.58 23.70
CA SER A 10 -19.51 -8.19 24.27
C SER A 10 -18.34 -8.98 23.67
N MET A 11 -18.52 -10.25 23.31
CA MET A 11 -17.48 -11.01 22.60
C MET A 11 -17.30 -10.52 21.16
N LYS A 12 -18.36 -10.07 20.49
CA LYS A 12 -18.26 -9.39 19.18
C LYS A 12 -17.55 -8.05 19.30
N GLU A 13 -17.91 -7.24 20.30
CA GLU A 13 -17.27 -5.95 20.60
C GLU A 13 -15.78 -6.14 20.94
N ILE A 14 -15.44 -7.13 21.75
CA ILE A 14 -14.05 -7.49 22.07
C ILE A 14 -13.31 -8.03 20.83
N ALA A 15 -13.95 -8.87 20.00
CA ALA A 15 -13.32 -9.41 18.80
C ALA A 15 -13.08 -8.34 17.72
N GLN A 16 -13.83 -7.24 17.74
CA GLN A 16 -13.61 -6.07 16.88
C GLN A 16 -12.40 -5.24 17.33
N ASP A 17 -12.04 -5.28 18.62
CA ASP A 17 -10.91 -4.56 19.21
C ASP A 17 -9.61 -5.39 19.31
N VAL A 18 -9.66 -6.69 19.00
CA VAL A 18 -8.46 -7.53 19.00
C VAL A 18 -7.75 -7.40 17.66
N GLN A 19 -6.78 -6.48 17.61
CA GLN A 19 -5.78 -6.52 16.55
C GLN A 19 -5.00 -7.84 16.64
N PRO A 20 -4.86 -8.59 15.54
CA PRO A 20 -4.09 -9.82 15.51
C PRO A 20 -2.65 -9.56 15.94
N ASP A 21 -2.11 -10.50 16.73
CA ASP A 21 -0.71 -10.44 17.18
C ASP A 21 0.24 -10.16 16.01
N PRO A 22 1.18 -9.23 16.13
CA PRO A 22 2.05 -8.86 15.01
C PRO A 22 2.83 -10.02 14.39
N ARG A 23 3.14 -11.08 15.17
CA ARG A 23 3.81 -12.27 14.61
C ARG A 23 2.86 -13.13 13.80
N MET A 24 1.58 -13.16 14.15
CA MET A 24 0.55 -13.79 13.32
C MET A 24 0.44 -13.05 11.99
N ARG A 25 0.30 -11.71 12.02
CA ARG A 25 0.28 -10.87 10.82
C ARG A 25 1.49 -11.11 9.93
N ALA A 26 2.70 -11.01 10.50
CA ALA A 26 3.94 -11.23 9.78
C ALA A 26 4.03 -12.64 9.17
N ARG A 27 3.65 -13.69 9.90
CA ARG A 27 3.67 -15.06 9.40
C ARG A 27 2.67 -15.30 8.27
N VAL A 28 1.46 -14.79 8.42
CA VAL A 28 0.40 -14.92 7.40
C VAL A 28 0.82 -14.18 6.13
N MET A 29 1.22 -12.92 6.24
CA MET A 29 1.61 -12.11 5.09
C MET A 29 2.87 -12.65 4.41
N ASN A 30 3.84 -13.15 5.18
CA ASN A 30 5.01 -13.82 4.62
C ASN A 30 4.63 -15.08 3.83
N ALA A 31 3.73 -15.91 4.37
CA ALA A 31 3.25 -17.10 3.67
C ALA A 31 2.51 -16.75 2.36
N VAL A 32 1.63 -15.73 2.40
CA VAL A 32 0.91 -15.21 1.23
C VAL A 32 1.88 -14.68 0.19
N GLN A 33 2.90 -13.91 0.60
CA GLN A 33 3.92 -13.37 -0.30
C GLN A 33 4.78 -14.46 -0.93
N ILE A 34 5.23 -15.44 -0.15
CA ILE A 34 5.97 -16.60 -0.67
C ILE A 34 5.13 -17.28 -1.75
N GLU A 35 3.85 -17.53 -1.45
CA GLU A 35 2.95 -18.17 -2.40
C GLU A 35 2.77 -17.39 -3.70
N ARG A 36 2.52 -16.08 -3.61
CA ARG A 36 2.37 -15.21 -4.79
C ARG A 36 3.65 -15.08 -5.62
N THR A 37 4.81 -15.24 -4.99
CA THR A 37 6.12 -15.14 -5.66
C THR A 37 6.71 -16.50 -6.07
N LYS A 38 6.06 -17.64 -5.76
CA LYS A 38 6.51 -19.02 -6.10
C LYS A 38 6.75 -19.24 -7.60
N SER A 39 6.12 -18.47 -8.48
CA SER A 39 6.29 -18.59 -9.94
C SER A 39 7.44 -17.75 -10.51
N ARG A 40 7.99 -16.80 -9.75
CA ARG A 40 9.06 -15.89 -10.23
C ARG A 40 10.41 -16.60 -10.30
N PRO A 41 11.34 -16.22 -11.19
CA PRO A 41 12.70 -16.76 -11.17
C PRO A 41 13.40 -16.37 -9.86
N ARG A 42 14.19 -17.28 -9.27
CA ARG A 42 14.79 -17.12 -7.93
C ARG A 42 15.54 -15.80 -7.75
N ARG A 43 16.17 -15.25 -8.81
CA ARG A 43 16.87 -13.95 -8.80
C ARG A 43 15.95 -12.72 -8.68
N MET A 44 14.68 -12.85 -9.10
CA MET A 44 13.68 -11.78 -9.08
C MET A 44 12.75 -11.88 -7.86
N ARG A 45 12.82 -12.99 -7.11
CA ARG A 45 12.15 -13.13 -5.80
C ARG A 45 12.81 -12.28 -4.71
N PHE A 46 14.07 -11.89 -4.90
CA PHE A 46 14.91 -11.20 -3.92
C PHE A 46 15.37 -9.80 -4.37
N ALA A 47 15.02 -9.36 -5.59
CA ALA A 47 15.46 -8.09 -6.18
C ALA A 47 14.38 -6.98 -6.18
N VAL A 48 13.22 -7.21 -5.56
CA VAL A 48 12.15 -6.21 -5.49
C VAL A 48 12.46 -5.25 -4.34
N VAL A 49 13.41 -4.34 -4.59
CA VAL A 49 13.68 -3.20 -3.70
C VAL A 49 12.88 -1.96 -4.10
N ALA A 50 12.27 -1.92 -5.28
CA ALA A 50 11.48 -0.77 -5.70
C ALA A 50 10.39 -1.18 -6.70
N ALA A 51 9.18 -1.43 -6.19
CA ALA A 51 7.88 -1.41 -6.88
C ALA A 51 6.89 -2.21 -6.01
N ALA A 52 6.26 -1.51 -5.06
CA ALA A 52 5.02 -1.86 -4.36
C ALA A 52 4.59 -3.34 -4.39
N MET A 53 5.22 -4.20 -3.58
CA MET A 53 4.64 -5.51 -3.29
C MET A 53 4.80 -5.90 -1.83
N VAL A 54 3.63 -6.01 -1.20
CA VAL A 54 3.31 -6.38 0.18
C VAL A 54 3.16 -5.19 1.11
N CYS A 55 1.94 -4.68 1.07
CA CYS A 55 1.31 -3.75 1.99
C CYS A 55 1.50 -4.25 3.43
N VAL A 56 1.95 -3.37 4.32
CA VAL A 56 1.76 -3.55 5.75
C VAL A 56 0.90 -2.40 6.19
N LEU A 57 -0.42 -2.50 6.03
CA LEU A 57 -1.34 -1.55 6.63
C LEU A 57 -2.65 -2.21 7.11
N ILE A 58 -2.70 -2.26 8.44
CA ILE A 58 -3.75 -2.09 9.45
C ILE A 58 -4.90 -3.10 9.58
N GLY A 59 -5.14 -3.46 10.85
CA GLY A 59 -6.35 -4.13 11.29
C GLY A 59 -7.53 -3.20 11.43
N GLY A 60 -8.39 -3.25 10.42
CA GLY A 60 -9.82 -3.02 10.58
C GLY A 60 -10.53 -4.35 10.83
N ALA A 61 -11.54 -4.33 11.71
CA ALA A 61 -12.48 -5.44 11.83
C ALA A 61 -13.57 -5.27 10.77
N PHE A 62 -13.47 -6.00 9.66
CA PHE A 62 -14.55 -6.05 8.68
C PHE A 62 -15.62 -7.05 9.10
N ALA A 63 -16.81 -6.97 8.49
CA ALA A 63 -17.94 -7.86 8.80
C ALA A 63 -17.64 -9.38 8.66
N ALA A 64 -16.50 -9.73 8.07
CA ALA A 64 -16.01 -11.09 7.86
C ALA A 64 -14.84 -11.51 8.79
N GLY A 65 -14.38 -10.64 9.69
CA GLY A 65 -13.27 -10.91 10.62
C GLY A 65 -12.19 -9.81 10.60
N PRO A 66 -11.19 -9.88 11.51
CA PRO A 66 -10.08 -8.92 11.52
C PRO A 66 -9.19 -9.14 10.30
N ILE A 67 -9.03 -8.08 9.51
CA ILE A 67 -8.09 -8.07 8.38
C ILE A 67 -6.68 -7.87 8.94
N VAL A 68 -5.73 -8.63 8.41
CA VAL A 68 -4.36 -8.68 8.91
C VAL A 68 -3.35 -8.05 7.96
N GLY A 69 -3.76 -7.82 6.72
CA GLY A 69 -3.00 -7.06 5.74
C GLY A 69 -3.65 -7.09 4.36
N LEU A 70 -3.06 -6.30 3.46
CA LEU A 70 -3.41 -6.25 2.05
C LEU A 70 -2.31 -6.91 1.23
N ALA A 71 -2.66 -7.60 0.16
CA ALA A 71 -1.70 -8.21 -0.74
C ALA A 71 -2.08 -7.93 -2.18
N SER A 72 -1.17 -7.30 -2.93
CA SER A 72 -1.29 -7.16 -4.38
C SER A 72 -0.64 -8.36 -5.10
N SER A 73 -1.07 -8.62 -6.32
CA SER A 73 -0.39 -9.60 -7.19
C SER A 73 -0.25 -9.05 -8.60
N MET A 74 0.87 -8.37 -8.84
CA MET A 74 1.19 -7.86 -10.17
C MET A 74 1.61 -8.98 -11.12
N ASN A 75 0.96 -9.04 -12.27
CA ASN A 75 1.34 -9.90 -13.39
C ASN A 75 2.15 -9.11 -14.42
N PHE A 76 3.46 -9.32 -14.44
CA PHE A 76 4.37 -8.64 -15.38
C PHE A 76 4.00 -8.85 -16.86
N ASN A 77 3.27 -9.92 -17.22
CA ASN A 77 2.83 -10.12 -18.61
C ASN A 77 1.64 -9.22 -19.00
N GLN A 78 0.95 -8.62 -18.03
CA GLN A 78 -0.17 -7.70 -18.24
C GLN A 78 0.24 -6.23 -18.15
N MET A 79 1.48 -5.96 -17.74
CA MET A 79 2.05 -4.62 -17.67
C MET A 79 2.21 -4.02 -19.07
N SER A 80 1.66 -2.82 -19.27
CA SER A 80 1.87 -2.03 -20.48
C SER A 80 2.94 -0.97 -20.24
N THR A 81 3.77 -0.74 -21.25
CA THR A 81 4.79 0.32 -21.28
C THR A 81 4.40 1.46 -22.24
N SER A 82 3.14 1.53 -22.67
CA SER A 82 2.65 2.53 -23.63
C SER A 82 1.42 3.23 -23.08
N LEU A 83 1.43 4.56 -23.03
CA LEU A 83 0.27 5.35 -22.62
C LEU A 83 -0.95 5.10 -23.53
N ASP A 84 -0.75 4.71 -24.79
CA ASP A 84 -1.84 4.32 -25.70
C ASP A 84 -2.71 3.16 -25.17
N ASP A 85 -2.21 2.36 -24.22
CA ASP A 85 -2.96 1.26 -23.60
C ASP A 85 -3.78 1.71 -22.37
N GLU A 86 -3.82 2.99 -22.02
CA GLU A 86 -4.44 3.50 -20.78
C GLU A 86 -5.90 3.05 -20.68
N ALA A 87 -6.70 3.31 -21.71
CA ALA A 87 -8.12 2.92 -21.77
C ALA A 87 -8.34 1.41 -21.60
N LYS A 88 -7.35 0.57 -21.97
CA LYS A 88 -7.42 -0.87 -21.72
C LYS A 88 -7.19 -1.17 -20.23
N VAL A 89 -6.22 -0.53 -19.61
CA VAL A 89 -5.88 -0.72 -18.19
C VAL A 89 -6.98 -0.16 -17.29
N GLU A 90 -7.52 1.01 -17.60
CA GLU A 90 -8.70 1.59 -16.93
C GLU A 90 -9.91 0.67 -16.99
N LYS A 91 -10.15 0.04 -18.15
CA LYS A 91 -11.23 -0.95 -18.31
C LYS A 91 -11.02 -2.18 -17.42
N GLU A 92 -9.78 -2.61 -17.22
CA GLU A 92 -9.44 -3.70 -16.31
C GLU A 92 -9.60 -3.28 -14.83
N ALA A 93 -9.22 -2.05 -14.49
CA ALA A 93 -9.40 -1.45 -13.16
C ALA A 93 -10.87 -1.17 -12.82
N GLY A 94 -11.69 -0.86 -13.84
CA GLY A 94 -13.12 -0.57 -13.70
C GLY A 94 -13.43 0.90 -13.39
N PHE A 95 -12.49 1.81 -13.66
CA PHE A 95 -12.62 3.27 -13.51
C PHE A 95 -11.58 3.98 -14.38
N THR A 96 -11.82 5.24 -14.70
CA THR A 96 -10.89 6.10 -15.44
C THR A 96 -10.01 6.89 -14.48
N VAL A 97 -8.77 7.18 -14.85
CA VAL A 97 -7.78 7.87 -14.01
C VAL A 97 -7.22 9.08 -14.73
N ARG A 98 -6.54 9.97 -14.01
CA ARG A 98 -5.67 10.97 -14.63
C ARG A 98 -4.26 10.41 -14.68
N LEU A 99 -3.78 10.02 -15.87
CA LEU A 99 -2.43 9.45 -16.04
C LEU A 99 -1.49 10.44 -16.74
N PRO A 100 -0.70 11.23 -15.99
CA PRO A 100 0.24 12.15 -16.63
C PRO A 100 1.39 11.40 -17.31
N GLU A 101 1.93 11.97 -18.41
CA GLU A 101 3.15 11.46 -19.06
C GLU A 101 4.38 11.56 -18.14
N THR A 102 4.36 12.53 -17.22
CA THR A 102 5.43 12.79 -16.25
C THR A 102 4.90 13.12 -14.87
N LEU A 103 5.62 12.74 -13.82
CA LEU A 103 5.38 13.17 -12.44
C LEU A 103 6.60 13.95 -11.95
N ASN A 104 6.48 15.27 -11.79
CA ASN A 104 7.57 16.16 -11.44
C ASN A 104 8.84 15.89 -12.29
N GLY A 105 8.66 15.72 -13.60
CA GLY A 105 9.74 15.39 -14.54
C GLY A 105 10.15 13.91 -14.61
N ALA A 106 9.73 13.04 -13.68
CA ALA A 106 9.89 11.60 -13.79
C ALA A 106 9.07 11.08 -14.97
N SER A 107 9.70 10.33 -15.89
CA SER A 107 9.02 9.86 -17.09
C SER A 107 8.23 8.59 -16.82
N PHE A 108 7.03 8.48 -17.39
CA PHE A 108 6.24 7.26 -17.37
C PHE A 108 7.07 6.05 -17.82
N ASP A 109 6.96 4.94 -17.09
CA ASP A 109 7.63 3.68 -17.40
C ASP A 109 6.63 2.60 -17.81
N ASN A 110 5.67 2.32 -16.94
CA ASN A 110 4.67 1.28 -17.18
C ASN A 110 3.43 1.44 -16.30
N MET A 111 2.35 0.77 -16.68
CA MET A 111 1.09 0.70 -15.93
C MET A 111 0.46 -0.69 -15.99
N VAL A 112 -0.40 -0.98 -15.02
CA VAL A 112 -1.16 -2.22 -14.94
C VAL A 112 -2.35 -2.06 -13.99
N ALA A 113 -3.44 -2.78 -14.26
CA ALA A 113 -4.50 -2.98 -13.30
C ALA A 113 -4.20 -4.26 -12.52
N GLN A 114 -4.14 -4.17 -11.20
CA GLN A 114 -3.82 -5.30 -10.34
C GLN A 114 -4.87 -5.52 -9.25
N PRO A 115 -5.16 -6.79 -8.90
CA PRO A 115 -5.98 -7.07 -7.75
C PRO A 115 -5.20 -6.77 -6.47
N VAL A 116 -5.90 -6.16 -5.51
CA VAL A 116 -5.49 -6.06 -4.10
C VAL A 116 -6.46 -6.89 -3.28
N ASP A 117 -5.92 -7.85 -2.53
CA ASP A 117 -6.66 -8.78 -1.71
C ASP A 117 -6.50 -8.40 -0.24
N ALA A 118 -7.62 -8.29 0.48
CA ALA A 118 -7.61 -8.14 1.92
C ALA A 118 -7.60 -9.52 2.59
N ILE A 119 -6.60 -9.75 3.44
CA ILE A 119 -6.25 -11.06 3.99
C ILE A 119 -6.67 -11.16 5.46
N ASP A 120 -7.30 -12.27 5.87
CA ASP A 120 -7.63 -12.55 7.27
C ASP A 120 -6.48 -13.24 8.04
N ALA A 121 -6.70 -13.48 9.33
CA ALA A 121 -5.72 -14.11 10.21
C ALA A 121 -5.37 -15.57 9.84
N ASP A 122 -6.19 -16.22 9.02
CA ASP A 122 -5.96 -17.58 8.52
C ASP A 122 -5.25 -17.57 7.14
N GLY A 123 -5.02 -16.39 6.56
CA GLY A 123 -4.41 -16.21 5.25
C GLY A 123 -5.40 -16.31 4.08
N ASN A 124 -6.70 -16.28 4.34
CA ASN A 124 -7.71 -16.28 3.29
C ASN A 124 -7.95 -14.86 2.78
N THR A 125 -8.26 -14.75 1.48
CA THR A 125 -8.79 -13.52 0.90
C THR A 125 -10.24 -13.32 1.36
N VAL A 126 -10.48 -12.23 2.08
CA VAL A 126 -11.80 -11.80 2.57
C VAL A 126 -12.57 -11.08 1.46
N TYR A 127 -11.90 -10.15 0.79
CA TYR A 127 -12.40 -9.46 -0.39
C TYR A 127 -11.23 -9.00 -1.26
N SER A 128 -11.55 -8.62 -2.49
CA SER A 128 -10.58 -8.11 -3.46
C SER A 128 -11.15 -6.86 -4.14
N TYR A 129 -10.26 -5.91 -4.45
CA TYR A 129 -10.57 -4.76 -5.31
C TYR A 129 -9.49 -4.59 -6.37
N GLN A 130 -9.73 -3.72 -7.35
CA GLN A 130 -8.75 -3.39 -8.37
C GLN A 130 -8.04 -2.08 -8.02
N GLU A 131 -6.74 -2.07 -8.24
CA GLU A 131 -5.88 -0.90 -8.19
C GLU A 131 -5.33 -0.62 -9.59
N PHE A 132 -5.40 0.63 -10.01
CA PHE A 132 -4.61 1.11 -11.13
C PHE A 132 -3.22 1.50 -10.62
N TYR A 133 -2.17 0.88 -11.16
CA TYR A 133 -0.79 1.17 -10.79
C TYR A 133 -0.04 1.72 -12.01
N ALA A 134 0.68 2.81 -11.83
CA ALA A 134 1.64 3.34 -12.80
C ALA A 134 2.99 3.58 -12.12
N SER A 135 4.09 3.27 -12.81
CA SER A 135 5.43 3.59 -12.35
C SER A 135 6.11 4.57 -13.28
N TYR A 136 6.98 5.38 -12.68
CA TYR A 136 7.72 6.45 -13.30
C TYR A 136 9.20 6.30 -12.94
N ARG A 137 10.08 6.91 -13.74
CA ARG A 137 11.53 6.86 -13.53
C ARG A 137 12.15 8.25 -13.56
N ASP A 138 12.90 8.56 -12.50
CA ASP A 138 13.74 9.75 -12.40
C ASP A 138 15.08 9.39 -11.73
N GLY A 139 16.09 9.07 -12.54
CA GLY A 139 17.42 8.71 -12.03
C GLY A 139 17.39 7.55 -11.05
N ALA A 140 17.67 7.84 -9.77
CA ALA A 140 17.65 6.87 -8.67
C ALA A 140 16.27 6.78 -7.98
N THR A 141 15.43 7.80 -8.10
CA THR A 141 14.07 7.81 -7.56
C THR A 141 13.15 7.06 -8.52
N GLN A 142 12.32 6.18 -7.96
CA GLN A 142 11.35 5.40 -8.74
C GLN A 142 9.95 5.63 -8.16
N PRO A 143 9.33 6.78 -8.46
CA PRO A 143 8.00 7.08 -7.97
C PRO A 143 6.98 6.21 -8.70
N PHE A 144 5.89 5.92 -8.00
CA PHE A 144 4.74 5.22 -8.56
C PHE A 144 3.45 5.87 -8.08
N MET A 145 2.43 5.80 -8.93
CA MET A 145 1.08 6.25 -8.64
C MET A 145 0.17 5.04 -8.49
N THR A 146 -0.68 5.06 -7.47
CA THR A 146 -1.76 4.10 -7.26
C THR A 146 -3.09 4.83 -7.22
N VAL A 147 -4.10 4.23 -7.83
CA VAL A 147 -5.48 4.74 -7.79
C VAL A 147 -6.42 3.60 -7.46
N ILE A 148 -7.28 3.82 -6.47
CA ILE A 148 -8.32 2.88 -6.04
C ILE A 148 -9.64 3.64 -5.89
N LYS A 149 -10.77 2.93 -5.81
CA LYS A 149 -12.02 3.60 -5.38
C LYS A 149 -11.92 3.96 -3.90
N SER A 150 -12.33 5.17 -3.52
CA SER A 150 -12.23 5.66 -2.14
C SER A 150 -12.94 4.76 -1.12
N GLU A 151 -13.97 4.00 -1.53
CA GLU A 151 -14.62 3.01 -0.64
C GLU A 151 -13.70 1.85 -0.20
N ASN A 152 -12.59 1.64 -0.91
CA ASN A 152 -11.58 0.63 -0.57
C ASN A 152 -10.37 1.23 0.15
N ASP A 153 -10.29 2.56 0.25
CA ASP A 153 -9.25 3.21 1.03
C ASP A 153 -9.56 3.06 2.53
N SER A 154 -8.51 2.88 3.33
CA SER A 154 -8.61 2.85 4.78
C SER A 154 -7.39 3.49 5.41
N ASP A 155 -7.55 4.75 5.81
CA ASP A 155 -6.61 5.45 6.68
C ASP A 155 -6.51 4.85 8.09
N GLU A 156 -7.43 3.94 8.44
CA GLU A 156 -7.46 3.27 9.74
C GLU A 156 -6.10 2.65 10.01
N GLY A 157 -5.28 3.30 10.86
CA GLY A 157 -4.01 2.92 11.49
C GLY A 157 -2.68 3.32 10.81
N VAL A 158 -2.70 4.31 9.92
CA VAL A 158 -1.54 5.18 9.75
C VAL A 158 -1.63 6.27 10.81
N SER A 159 -0.55 6.55 11.52
CA SER A 159 -0.58 7.60 12.56
C SER A 159 -0.58 8.99 11.95
N ASP A 160 -1.38 9.93 12.49
CA ASP A 160 -1.27 11.36 12.14
C ASP A 160 0.13 11.93 12.40
N LYS A 161 0.95 11.28 13.24
CA LYS A 161 2.34 11.68 13.47
C LYS A 161 3.25 11.49 12.25
N THR A 162 2.81 10.74 11.25
CA THR A 162 3.55 10.57 9.98
C THR A 162 3.27 11.72 9.01
N ILE A 163 2.25 12.56 9.28
CA ILE A 163 1.95 13.74 8.46
C ILE A 163 3.07 14.77 8.62
N VAL A 164 3.68 15.13 7.49
CA VAL A 164 4.71 16.18 7.44
C VAL A 164 4.11 17.48 6.95
N ASP A 165 3.23 17.44 5.96
CA ASP A 165 2.61 18.64 5.38
C ASP A 165 1.22 18.32 4.81
N THR A 166 0.34 19.32 4.80
CA THR A 166 -1.01 19.24 4.23
C THR A 166 -1.29 20.53 3.48
N ARG A 167 -1.70 20.42 2.22
CA ARG A 167 -1.99 21.58 1.37
C ARG A 167 -3.34 21.42 0.69
N GLU A 168 -3.95 22.55 0.37
CA GLU A 168 -5.18 22.60 -0.42
C GLU A 168 -4.83 23.13 -1.82
N VAL A 169 -5.12 22.35 -2.85
CA VAL A 169 -4.93 22.71 -4.27
C VAL A 169 -6.28 22.55 -4.96
N ASP A 170 -6.81 23.63 -5.53
CA ASP A 170 -8.11 23.65 -6.21
C ASP A 170 -9.28 23.07 -5.38
N GLY A 171 -9.23 23.23 -4.05
CA GLY A 171 -10.24 22.72 -3.11
C GLY A 171 -10.08 21.24 -2.75
N ILE A 172 -9.03 20.58 -3.24
CA ILE A 172 -8.66 19.21 -2.91
C ILE A 172 -7.58 19.27 -1.83
N THR A 173 -7.82 18.57 -0.71
CA THR A 173 -6.83 18.45 0.36
C THR A 173 -5.87 17.31 0.02
N MET A 174 -4.58 17.62 0.00
CA MET A 174 -3.49 16.68 -0.21
C MET A 174 -2.66 16.55 1.06
N THR A 175 -2.39 15.31 1.46
CA THR A 175 -1.60 15.01 2.66
C THR A 175 -0.31 14.33 2.27
N TYR A 176 0.83 14.90 2.68
CA TYR A 176 2.14 14.30 2.49
C TYR A 176 2.64 13.70 3.81
N ARG A 177 3.14 12.46 3.74
CA ARG A 177 3.60 11.66 4.86
C ARG A 177 5.01 11.14 4.65
N GLU A 178 5.74 11.05 5.75
CA GLU A 178 6.99 10.30 5.85
C GLU A 178 6.82 9.20 6.89
N ILE A 179 7.03 7.96 6.45
CA ILE A 179 6.77 6.78 7.27
C ILE A 179 8.04 5.94 7.30
N PRO A 180 8.71 5.83 8.47
CA PRO A 180 9.84 4.92 8.63
C PRO A 180 9.49 3.49 8.22
N THR A 181 10.37 2.84 7.47
CA THR A 181 10.21 1.46 7.01
C THR A 181 11.35 0.59 7.50
N ILE A 182 11.01 -0.66 7.83
CA ILE A 182 11.95 -1.72 8.17
C ILE A 182 11.57 -2.96 7.37
N PHE A 183 12.44 -3.37 6.47
CA PHE A 183 12.30 -4.61 5.73
C PHE A 183 13.23 -5.66 6.30
N LEU A 184 12.67 -6.77 6.77
CA LEU A 184 13.41 -7.85 7.42
C LEU A 184 13.51 -9.10 6.54
N PRO A 185 14.58 -9.90 6.73
CA PRO A 185 14.64 -11.23 6.13
C PRO A 185 13.50 -12.14 6.58
N PRO A 186 13.01 -13.04 5.71
CA PRO A 186 11.96 -14.00 6.05
C PRO A 186 12.53 -15.18 6.86
N THR A 187 13.36 -14.93 7.88
CA THR A 187 14.02 -15.94 8.70
C THR A 187 13.53 -15.86 10.15
N GLU A 188 13.60 -16.97 10.90
CA GLU A 188 13.07 -17.02 12.28
C GLU A 188 13.81 -16.10 13.26
N ASP A 189 15.05 -15.71 12.95
CA ASP A 189 15.92 -14.84 13.73
C ASP A 189 15.79 -13.35 13.39
N ALA A 190 15.28 -13.02 12.21
CA ALA A 190 15.03 -11.65 11.78
C ALA A 190 13.74 -11.11 12.42
N LYS A 191 13.88 -10.36 13.53
CA LYS A 191 12.75 -9.77 14.27
C LYS A 191 12.97 -8.28 14.50
N PRO A 192 11.88 -7.50 14.52
CA PRO A 192 11.96 -6.13 15.00
C PRO A 192 12.27 -6.12 16.50
N THR A 193 12.82 -5.02 16.97
CA THR A 193 12.93 -4.76 18.41
C THR A 193 11.54 -4.48 19.01
N GLU A 194 11.42 -4.51 20.35
CA GLU A 194 10.15 -4.16 21.01
C GLU A 194 9.70 -2.73 20.70
N GLU A 195 10.66 -1.80 20.55
CA GLU A 195 10.39 -0.40 20.21
C GLU A 195 9.88 -0.25 18.77
N GLU A 196 10.52 -0.93 17.82
CA GLU A 196 10.10 -0.96 16.41
C GLU A 196 8.71 -1.55 16.27
N GLN A 197 8.45 -2.68 16.95
CA GLN A 197 7.13 -3.29 16.93
C GLN A 197 6.08 -2.35 17.53
N ALA A 198 6.38 -1.70 18.64
CA ALA A 198 5.47 -0.74 19.25
C ALA A 198 5.21 0.47 18.34
N ALA A 199 6.19 0.93 17.54
CA ALA A 199 5.99 1.98 16.55
C ALA A 199 5.07 1.51 15.41
N ALA A 200 5.25 0.29 14.92
CA ALA A 200 4.36 -0.29 13.92
C ALA A 200 2.93 -0.49 14.43
N ASP A 201 2.76 -0.94 15.67
CA ASP A 201 1.45 -1.10 16.31
C ASP A 201 0.72 0.24 16.48
N ARG A 202 1.45 1.36 16.54
CA ARG A 202 0.90 2.73 16.58
C ARG A 202 0.69 3.35 15.18
N GLY A 203 1.02 2.63 14.10
CA GLY A 203 0.96 3.19 12.75
C GLY A 203 2.06 4.20 12.44
N GLU A 204 3.13 4.24 13.23
CA GLU A 204 4.24 5.19 13.10
C GLU A 204 5.43 4.61 12.30
N CYS A 205 5.38 3.33 11.92
CA CYS A 205 6.43 2.64 11.16
C CYS A 205 5.84 1.45 10.38
N PHE A 206 6.33 1.18 9.17
CA PHE A 206 5.98 -0.02 8.43
C PHE A 206 7.07 -1.08 8.56
N ILE A 207 6.68 -2.27 9.03
CA ILE A 207 7.59 -3.41 9.14
C ILE A 207 7.14 -4.49 8.18
N SER A 208 7.92 -4.73 7.14
CA SER A 208 7.66 -5.75 6.12
C SER A 208 8.76 -6.81 6.08
N TYR A 209 8.48 -7.92 5.40
CA TYR A 209 9.39 -9.05 5.29
C TYR A 209 9.65 -9.40 3.83
N GLY A 210 10.84 -9.93 3.52
CA GLY A 210 11.15 -10.48 2.20
C GLY A 210 12.48 -10.05 1.59
N THR A 211 13.22 -9.15 2.24
CA THR A 211 14.58 -8.77 1.82
C THR A 211 15.61 -9.83 2.19
N GLU A 212 16.79 -9.84 1.55
CA GLU A 212 17.86 -10.78 1.94
C GLU A 212 18.51 -10.39 3.28
N THR A 213 18.57 -9.08 3.54
CA THR A 213 19.12 -8.47 4.75
C THR A 213 18.15 -7.44 5.29
N ARG A 214 18.35 -7.01 6.54
CA ARG A 214 17.62 -5.85 7.06
C ARG A 214 17.88 -4.63 6.18
N VAL A 215 16.83 -3.92 5.80
CA VAL A 215 16.88 -2.63 5.11
C VAL A 215 15.99 -1.66 5.88
N ASP A 216 16.56 -0.57 6.33
CA ASP A 216 15.87 0.54 6.97
C ASP A 216 15.76 1.68 5.96
N GLY A 217 14.63 2.39 5.95
CA GLY A 217 14.43 3.53 5.06
C GLY A 217 13.18 4.33 5.41
N VAL A 218 12.73 5.17 4.51
CA VAL A 218 11.50 5.95 4.62
C VAL A 218 10.62 5.70 3.39
N TYR A 219 9.33 5.53 3.64
CA TYR A 219 8.29 5.54 2.64
C TYR A 219 7.64 6.92 2.61
N HIS A 220 7.68 7.53 1.45
CA HIS A 220 7.12 8.84 1.16
C HIS A 220 5.83 8.62 0.39
N VAL A 221 4.76 9.28 0.80
CA VAL A 221 3.48 9.23 0.10
C VAL A 221 2.77 10.58 0.19
N ILE A 222 2.25 11.03 -0.94
CA ILE A 222 1.23 12.07 -1.00
C ILE A 222 -0.07 11.46 -1.51
N ASP A 223 -1.17 11.72 -0.81
CA ASP A 223 -2.48 11.15 -1.12
C ASP A 223 -3.60 12.19 -1.06
N TRP A 224 -4.66 11.93 -1.83
CA TRP A 224 -5.88 12.74 -1.88
C TRP A 224 -7.06 11.96 -2.47
N ASP A 225 -8.27 12.41 -2.16
CA ASP A 225 -9.51 11.94 -2.79
C ASP A 225 -10.00 12.91 -3.88
N GLU A 226 -10.34 12.38 -5.05
CA GLU A 226 -11.00 13.11 -6.13
C GLU A 226 -12.04 12.20 -6.83
N ASP A 227 -13.28 12.68 -6.97
CA ASP A 227 -14.34 12.01 -7.73
C ASP A 227 -14.63 10.54 -7.33
N GLY A 228 -14.48 10.21 -6.04
CA GLY A 228 -14.71 8.87 -5.51
C GLY A 228 -13.56 7.89 -5.78
N LEU A 229 -12.40 8.41 -6.18
CA LEU A 229 -11.13 7.71 -6.27
C LEU A 229 -10.16 8.28 -5.24
N HIS A 230 -9.40 7.40 -4.61
CA HIS A 230 -8.24 7.74 -3.79
C HIS A 230 -6.99 7.59 -4.64
N TYR A 231 -6.24 8.68 -4.78
CA TYR A 231 -4.96 8.75 -5.48
C TYR A 231 -3.84 8.79 -4.46
N ALA A 232 -2.76 8.07 -4.74
CA ALA A 232 -1.52 8.21 -3.98
C ALA A 232 -0.33 8.18 -4.94
N ILE A 233 0.66 9.05 -4.70
CA ILE A 233 1.98 9.00 -5.33
C ILE A 233 2.99 8.70 -4.23
N ALA A 234 3.81 7.67 -4.46
CA ALA A 234 4.73 7.21 -3.45
C ALA A 234 6.10 6.82 -4.01
N SER A 235 7.09 6.84 -3.13
CA SER A 235 8.43 6.30 -3.37
C SER A 235 9.03 5.83 -2.05
N ASN A 236 9.92 4.85 -2.12
CA ASN A 236 10.90 4.64 -1.03
C ASN A 236 11.96 5.76 -1.09
N ASP A 237 12.91 5.76 -0.15
CA ASP A 237 14.06 6.68 -0.11
C ASP A 237 14.58 7.04 -1.52
N GLY A 238 14.71 8.35 -1.75
CA GLY A 238 15.13 8.93 -3.03
C GLY A 238 15.49 10.40 -2.87
N ASP A 239 15.61 11.10 -4.00
CA ASP A 239 16.05 12.51 -4.02
C ASP A 239 14.87 13.50 -3.95
N TRP A 240 13.63 13.03 -3.94
CA TRP A 240 12.43 13.87 -3.91
C TRP A 240 12.16 14.43 -2.51
N THR A 241 11.84 15.72 -2.48
CA THR A 241 11.36 16.46 -1.30
C THR A 241 9.84 16.45 -1.22
N ALA A 242 9.27 16.92 -0.11
CA ALA A 242 7.82 17.13 0.00
C ALA A 242 7.27 18.01 -1.14
N ASP A 243 7.98 19.08 -1.53
CA ASP A 243 7.57 19.95 -2.63
C ASP A 243 7.54 19.22 -3.99
N ASP A 244 8.46 18.27 -4.20
CA ASP A 244 8.48 17.43 -5.40
C ASP A 244 7.25 16.51 -5.47
N PHE A 245 6.81 15.96 -4.33
CA PHE A 245 5.58 15.19 -4.24
C PHE A 245 4.33 16.04 -4.50
N PHE A 246 4.26 17.27 -3.97
CA PHE A 246 3.17 18.20 -4.27
C PHE A 246 3.15 18.58 -5.76
N ALA A 247 4.31 18.85 -6.36
CA ALA A 247 4.39 19.12 -7.80
C ALA A 247 3.91 17.92 -8.64
N ALA A 248 4.27 16.69 -8.24
CA ALA A 248 3.79 15.48 -8.89
C ALA A 248 2.27 15.30 -8.76
N ALA A 249 1.69 15.61 -7.59
CA ALA A 249 0.24 15.57 -7.41
C ALA A 249 -0.49 16.64 -8.24
N GLU A 250 0.10 17.83 -8.38
CA GLU A 250 -0.39 18.87 -9.28
C GLU A 250 -0.35 18.43 -10.75
N ASP A 251 0.69 17.71 -11.19
CA ASP A 251 0.75 17.14 -12.55
C ASP A 251 -0.44 16.18 -12.81
N VAL A 252 -0.83 15.39 -11.81
CA VAL A 252 -2.01 14.51 -11.90
C VAL A 252 -3.29 15.34 -12.01
N LEU A 253 -3.51 16.33 -11.14
CA LEU A 253 -4.72 17.16 -11.17
C LEU A 253 -4.88 17.95 -12.48
N ASN A 254 -3.76 18.37 -13.07
CA ASN A 254 -3.73 19.11 -14.33
C ASN A 254 -3.86 18.22 -15.58
N THR A 255 -3.83 16.90 -15.42
CA THR A 255 -4.01 15.93 -16.52
C THR A 255 -5.49 15.67 -16.77
N GLU A 256 -5.91 15.64 -18.04
CA GLU A 256 -7.29 15.35 -18.41
C GLU A 256 -7.68 13.89 -18.10
N LYS A 257 -8.98 13.64 -17.87
CA LYS A 257 -9.58 12.30 -17.74
C LYS A 257 -10.15 11.83 -19.08
#